data_AF-A0A7H9HWL3-F1
#
_entry.id   AF-A0A7H9HWL3-F1
#
_cell.length_a   1.000
_cell.length_b   1.000
_cell.length_c   1.000
_cell.angle_alpha   90.00
_cell.angle_beta   90.00
_cell.angle_gamma   90.00
#
_symmetry.space_group_name_H-M   'P 1'
#
loop_
_entity.id
_entity.type
_entity.pdbx_description
1 polymer ?
#
loop_
_entity_poly.entity_id
_entity_poly.type
_entity_poly.pdbx_seq_one_letter_code
_entity_poly.pdbx_strand_id
1 'polypeptide(L)'
;MFVEDREGIVGWLEKTLPEVSEADVSLLKDFLLEFLEEHSDKGKDAFVDAVCLLLDGIVDDSRPFAEEFYEKVCSGPADVGNWVTVYDLPAHVCRQKLIIREFEQFGQICTCKVCGSVSQDRRNALIKFVDRASVEACLRSSVPFFNDRFVQVDAVGRADAEQPQPMGSALGQLSTQLNVKSRQLAEYRERLREIQQRVEATNPRDTCNLKHCYLLYQDFMQEFEKKQLTPVLLYRLQNKLQTLKEDPKMYVKPKKASVSKRLKT
;
A
#
# COMPACT_ATOMS: atom_id res chain seq x y z
N MET A 1 -13.54 9.01 -10.18
CA MET A 1 -12.58 10.11 -9.90
C MET A 1 -13.44 11.31 -9.59
N PHE A 2 -13.09 12.15 -8.64
CA PHE A 2 -13.81 13.41 -8.45
C PHE A 2 -12.94 14.51 -9.01
N VAL A 3 -13.53 15.37 -9.83
CA VAL A 3 -12.87 16.55 -10.36
C VAL A 3 -12.81 17.58 -9.23
N GLU A 4 -11.74 17.55 -8.44
CA GLU A 4 -11.59 18.45 -7.29
C GLU A 4 -11.14 19.86 -7.71
N ASP A 5 -10.56 20.02 -8.91
CA ASP A 5 -10.07 21.29 -9.44
C ASP A 5 -10.66 21.63 -10.80
N ARG A 6 -11.98 21.87 -10.84
CA ARG A 6 -12.65 22.24 -12.10
C ARG A 6 -12.06 23.52 -12.69
N GLU A 7 -11.74 24.51 -11.87
CA GLU A 7 -11.16 25.78 -12.32
C GLU A 7 -9.75 25.59 -12.89
N GLY A 8 -8.89 24.81 -12.25
CA GLY A 8 -7.55 24.49 -12.75
C GLY A 8 -7.58 23.72 -14.07
N ILE A 9 -8.54 22.80 -14.23
CA ILE A 9 -8.74 22.08 -15.50
C ILE A 9 -9.23 23.03 -16.59
N VAL A 10 -10.19 23.91 -16.28
CA VAL A 10 -10.68 24.93 -17.22
C VAL A 10 -9.51 25.81 -17.69
N GLY A 11 -8.70 26.32 -16.76
CA GLY A 11 -7.54 27.15 -17.10
C GLY A 11 -6.47 26.41 -17.90
N TRP A 12 -6.26 25.12 -17.64
CA TRP A 12 -5.37 24.28 -18.46
C TRP A 12 -5.93 24.07 -19.87
N LEU A 13 -7.22 23.74 -20.00
CA LEU A 13 -7.88 23.55 -21.31
C LEU A 13 -7.85 24.83 -22.15
N GLU A 14 -8.14 25.98 -21.56
CA GLU A 14 -8.09 27.28 -22.25
C GLU A 14 -6.70 27.63 -22.78
N LYS A 15 -5.65 27.15 -22.12
CA LYS A 15 -4.27 27.34 -22.55
C LYS A 15 -3.84 26.32 -23.60
N THR A 16 -4.18 25.05 -23.41
CA THR A 16 -3.63 23.93 -24.21
C THR A 16 -4.41 23.71 -25.51
N LEU A 17 -5.75 23.79 -25.48
CA LEU A 17 -6.58 23.50 -26.66
C LEU A 17 -6.24 24.35 -27.90
N PRO A 18 -5.96 25.67 -27.79
CA PRO A 18 -5.55 26.47 -28.94
C PRO A 18 -4.24 26.02 -29.61
N GLU A 19 -3.38 25.29 -28.89
CA GLU A 19 -2.10 24.81 -29.40
C GLU A 19 -2.22 23.47 -30.13
N VAL A 20 -3.25 22.69 -29.82
CA VAL A 20 -3.40 21.29 -30.28
C VAL A 20 -4.64 21.05 -31.16
N SER A 21 -5.47 22.07 -31.38
CA SER A 21 -6.69 21.94 -32.18
C SER A 21 -7.03 23.23 -32.92
N GLU A 22 -7.45 23.10 -34.17
CA GLU A 22 -8.03 24.20 -34.96
C GLU A 22 -9.54 24.38 -34.72
N ALA A 23 -10.16 23.50 -33.92
CA ALA A 23 -11.59 23.55 -33.63
C ALA A 23 -11.95 24.73 -32.71
N ASP A 24 -13.26 24.98 -32.55
CA ASP A 24 -13.75 25.95 -31.57
C ASP A 24 -13.37 25.51 -30.15
N VAL A 25 -12.39 26.21 -29.58
CA VAL A 25 -11.84 25.96 -28.25
C VAL A 25 -12.91 25.99 -27.16
N SER A 26 -13.90 26.89 -27.27
CA SER A 26 -14.94 27.01 -26.25
C SER A 26 -15.85 25.79 -26.27
N LEU A 27 -16.26 25.35 -27.45
CA LEU A 27 -17.14 24.18 -27.61
C LEU A 27 -16.42 22.90 -27.18
N LEU A 28 -15.15 22.74 -27.59
CA LEU A 28 -14.36 21.56 -27.26
C LEU A 28 -14.08 21.46 -25.75
N LYS A 29 -13.82 22.60 -25.09
CA LYS A 29 -13.68 22.69 -23.64
C LYS A 29 -14.95 22.22 -22.94
N ASP A 30 -16.11 22.76 -23.31
CA ASP A 30 -17.39 22.41 -22.69
C ASP A 30 -17.70 20.92 -22.86
N PHE A 31 -17.46 20.38 -24.04
CA PHE A 31 -17.59 18.95 -24.32
C PHE A 31 -16.68 18.09 -23.43
N LEU A 32 -15.41 18.47 -23.28
CA LEU A 32 -14.47 17.72 -22.44
C LEU A 32 -14.84 17.76 -20.95
N LEU A 33 -15.40 18.88 -20.49
CA LEU A 33 -15.89 19.00 -19.11
C LEU A 33 -17.13 18.14 -18.89
N GLU A 34 -18.06 18.09 -19.84
CA GLU A 34 -19.22 17.20 -19.78
C GLU A 34 -18.79 15.72 -19.81
N PHE A 35 -17.85 15.38 -20.68
CA PHE A 35 -17.25 14.05 -20.74
C PHE A 35 -16.66 13.62 -19.38
N LEU A 36 -15.96 14.54 -18.69
CA LEU A 36 -15.42 14.26 -17.36
C LEU A 36 -16.51 13.90 -16.35
N GLU A 37 -17.65 14.57 -16.37
CA GLU A 37 -18.75 14.29 -15.44
C GLU A 37 -19.28 12.86 -15.64
N GLU A 38 -19.34 12.39 -16.88
CA GLU A 38 -19.82 11.03 -17.22
C GLU A 38 -18.76 9.94 -17.05
N HIS A 39 -17.48 10.24 -17.26
CA HIS A 39 -16.41 9.24 -17.42
C HIS A 39 -15.37 9.24 -16.30
N SER A 40 -15.61 10.02 -15.25
CA SER A 40 -14.66 10.18 -14.15
C SER A 40 -14.32 8.87 -13.43
N ASP A 41 -15.16 7.84 -13.44
CA ASP A 41 -14.93 6.58 -12.72
C ASP A 41 -14.00 5.59 -13.45
N LYS A 42 -13.62 5.88 -14.70
CA LYS A 42 -12.79 4.99 -15.52
C LYS A 42 -11.32 5.00 -15.06
N GLY A 43 -10.67 3.84 -15.18
CA GLY A 43 -9.22 3.71 -14.98
C GLY A 43 -8.44 4.45 -16.08
N LYS A 44 -7.14 4.72 -15.85
CA LYS A 44 -6.29 5.51 -16.77
C LYS A 44 -6.42 5.08 -18.23
N ASP A 45 -6.14 3.81 -18.54
CA ASP A 45 -6.12 3.34 -19.92
C ASP A 45 -7.49 3.48 -20.61
N ALA A 46 -8.57 3.09 -19.91
CA ALA A 46 -9.92 3.21 -20.43
C ALA A 46 -10.39 4.67 -20.60
N PHE A 47 -9.91 5.58 -19.76
CA PHE A 47 -10.15 7.02 -19.91
C PHE A 47 -9.40 7.57 -21.11
N VAL A 48 -8.09 7.30 -21.19
CA VAL A 48 -7.22 7.78 -22.27
C VAL A 48 -7.74 7.28 -23.62
N ASP A 49 -8.07 6.00 -23.75
CA ASP A 49 -8.59 5.42 -24.99
C ASP A 49 -9.93 6.05 -25.40
N ALA A 50 -10.82 6.33 -24.43
CA ALA A 50 -12.09 6.98 -24.70
C ALA A 50 -11.90 8.43 -25.20
N VAL A 51 -11.01 9.19 -24.57
CA VAL A 51 -10.67 10.56 -25.01
C VAL A 51 -10.01 10.55 -26.39
N CYS A 52 -9.08 9.64 -26.64
CA CYS A 52 -8.42 9.50 -27.95
C CYS A 52 -9.44 9.25 -29.06
N LEU A 53 -10.41 8.35 -28.81
CA LEU A 53 -11.44 8.00 -29.78
C LEU A 53 -12.41 9.14 -30.05
N LEU A 54 -12.74 9.94 -29.03
CA LEU A 54 -13.64 11.10 -29.18
C LEU A 54 -12.97 12.28 -29.88
N LEU A 55 -11.66 12.44 -29.70
CA LEU A 55 -10.89 13.57 -30.23
C LEU A 55 -10.17 13.24 -31.54
N ASP A 56 -10.42 12.05 -32.10
CA ASP A 56 -9.79 11.61 -33.35
C ASP A 56 -10.13 12.58 -34.50
N GLY A 57 -9.10 13.12 -35.14
CA GLY A 57 -9.24 14.13 -36.19
C GLY A 57 -9.66 15.54 -35.73
N ILE A 58 -9.80 15.78 -34.42
CA ILE A 58 -10.10 17.10 -33.84
C ILE A 58 -8.86 17.69 -33.17
N VAL A 59 -8.11 16.85 -32.45
CA VAL A 59 -6.89 17.22 -31.72
C VAL A 59 -5.70 16.52 -32.35
N ASP A 60 -4.66 17.29 -32.66
CA ASP A 60 -3.38 16.78 -33.13
C ASP A 60 -2.72 15.96 -32.01
N ASP A 61 -2.28 14.75 -32.34
CA ASP A 61 -1.69 13.82 -31.37
C ASP A 61 -2.56 13.64 -30.10
N SER A 62 -3.79 13.15 -30.29
CA SER A 62 -4.81 13.01 -29.25
C SER A 62 -4.39 12.19 -28.03
N ARG A 63 -3.43 11.26 -28.17
CA ARG A 63 -2.96 10.39 -27.07
C ARG A 63 -2.11 11.13 -26.02
N PRO A 64 -1.02 11.82 -26.38
CA PRO A 64 -0.32 12.72 -25.46
C PRO A 64 -1.24 13.69 -24.72
N PHE A 65 -2.17 14.33 -25.46
CA PHE A 65 -3.15 15.23 -24.87
C PHE A 65 -4.05 14.49 -23.85
N ALA A 66 -4.59 13.32 -24.19
CA ALA A 66 -5.44 12.54 -23.30
C ALA A 66 -4.72 12.06 -22.03
N GLU A 67 -3.44 11.71 -22.14
CA GLU A 67 -2.61 11.35 -20.99
C GLU A 67 -2.37 12.54 -20.05
N GLU A 68 -2.01 13.71 -20.59
CA GLU A 68 -1.84 14.93 -19.79
C GLU A 68 -3.17 15.39 -19.19
N PHE A 69 -4.26 15.29 -19.95
CA PHE A 69 -5.60 15.60 -19.46
C PHE A 69 -5.98 14.71 -18.28
N TYR A 70 -5.76 13.40 -18.39
CA TYR A 70 -5.97 12.47 -17.27
C TYR A 70 -5.11 12.85 -16.06
N GLU A 71 -3.85 13.22 -16.28
CA GLU A 71 -2.97 13.68 -15.21
C GLU A 71 -3.51 14.93 -14.55
N LYS A 72 -3.99 15.94 -15.28
CA LYS A 72 -4.60 17.15 -14.73
C LYS A 72 -5.87 16.87 -13.94
N VAL A 73 -6.72 15.98 -14.44
CA VAL A 73 -7.93 15.56 -13.74
C VAL A 73 -7.58 14.82 -12.44
N CYS A 74 -6.50 14.04 -12.45
CA CYS A 74 -6.00 13.32 -11.27
C CYS A 74 -5.21 14.21 -10.30
N SER A 75 -4.52 15.21 -10.82
CA SER A 75 -3.77 16.21 -10.07
C SER A 75 -4.73 17.35 -9.76
N GLY A 76 -5.69 17.06 -8.89
CA GLY A 76 -6.38 18.10 -8.14
C GLY A 76 -5.36 19.02 -7.45
N PRO A 77 -5.81 20.11 -6.80
CA PRO A 77 -4.90 21.07 -6.20
C PRO A 77 -3.99 20.26 -5.28
N ALA A 78 -2.68 20.52 -5.32
CA ALA A 78 -1.72 19.92 -4.42
C ALA A 78 -1.96 20.44 -2.98
N ASP A 79 -3.17 20.24 -2.49
CA ASP A 79 -3.54 20.39 -1.12
C ASP A 79 -2.90 19.20 -0.41
N VAL A 80 -1.68 19.46 0.06
CA VAL A 80 -0.93 18.58 0.94
C VAL A 80 -1.69 18.39 2.27
N GLY A 81 -2.77 19.14 2.49
CA GLY A 81 -3.69 19.00 3.61
C GLY A 81 -4.63 17.80 3.51
N ASN A 82 -4.91 17.23 4.67
CA ASN A 82 -6.03 16.31 4.92
C ASN A 82 -5.98 14.94 4.24
N TRP A 83 -4.82 14.54 3.71
CA TRP A 83 -4.60 13.20 3.18
C TRP A 83 -4.02 12.24 4.22
N VAL A 84 -4.52 11.01 4.21
CA VAL A 84 -3.93 9.86 4.91
C VAL A 84 -3.65 8.72 3.95
N THR A 85 -2.57 7.99 4.21
CA THR A 85 -2.23 6.73 3.56
C THR A 85 -2.52 5.59 4.51
N VAL A 86 -3.35 4.64 4.08
CA VAL A 86 -3.64 3.39 4.78
C VAL A 86 -2.85 2.27 4.12
N TYR A 87 -2.07 1.53 4.89
CA TYR A 87 -1.19 0.46 4.39
C TYR A 87 -1.68 -0.94 4.73
N ASP A 88 -1.17 -1.92 3.99
CA ASP A 88 -1.39 -3.36 4.20
C ASP A 88 -2.86 -3.83 4.06
N LEU A 89 -3.64 -3.17 3.21
CA LEU A 89 -5.02 -3.57 2.95
C LEU A 89 -5.05 -4.90 2.17
N PRO A 90 -5.76 -5.93 2.67
CA PRO A 90 -5.98 -7.17 1.93
C PRO A 90 -6.76 -6.94 0.64
N ALA A 91 -6.41 -7.65 -0.43
CA ALA A 91 -7.07 -7.51 -1.74
C ALA A 91 -8.62 -7.60 -1.69
N HIS A 92 -9.20 -8.44 -0.82
CA HIS A 92 -10.65 -8.61 -0.72
C HIS A 92 -11.38 -7.41 -0.07
N VAL A 93 -10.70 -6.60 0.75
CA VAL A 93 -11.23 -5.35 1.33
C VAL A 93 -10.78 -4.11 0.57
N CYS A 94 -9.94 -4.24 -0.46
CA CYS A 94 -9.50 -3.15 -1.34
C CYS A 94 -10.59 -2.65 -2.30
N ARG A 95 -11.85 -2.57 -1.85
CA ARG A 95 -12.97 -1.96 -2.56
C ARG A 95 -13.18 -0.57 -1.99
N GLN A 96 -13.11 0.44 -2.84
CA GLN A 96 -13.25 1.85 -2.46
C GLN A 96 -14.47 2.11 -1.56
N LYS A 97 -15.64 1.52 -1.89
CA LYS A 97 -16.87 1.66 -1.08
C LYS A 97 -16.74 1.12 0.35
N LEU A 98 -16.01 0.01 0.55
CA LEU A 98 -15.79 -0.57 1.88
C LEU A 98 -14.82 0.30 2.69
N ILE A 99 -13.75 0.78 2.06
CA ILE A 99 -12.78 1.66 2.69
C ILE A 99 -13.46 2.96 3.13
N ILE A 100 -14.26 3.59 2.25
CA ILE A 100 -15.00 4.81 2.59
C ILE A 100 -15.90 4.56 3.81
N ARG A 101 -16.72 3.51 3.78
CA ARG A 101 -17.63 3.17 4.89
C ARG A 101 -16.90 2.95 6.21
N GLU A 102 -15.72 2.36 6.17
CA GLU A 102 -14.94 2.09 7.39
C GLU A 102 -14.32 3.38 7.97
N PHE A 103 -13.89 4.31 7.11
CA PHE A 103 -13.18 5.51 7.51
C PHE A 103 -14.07 6.76 7.66
N GLU A 104 -15.34 6.71 7.21
CA GLU A 104 -16.30 7.83 7.34
C GLU A 104 -16.62 8.17 8.80
N GLN A 105 -16.42 7.21 9.72
CA GLN A 105 -16.60 7.43 11.16
C GLN A 105 -15.67 8.49 11.76
N PHE A 106 -14.54 8.80 11.10
CA PHE A 106 -13.62 9.85 11.54
C PHE A 106 -13.97 11.22 10.97
N GLY A 107 -14.78 11.26 9.92
CA GLY A 107 -15.25 12.48 9.28
C GLY A 107 -15.56 12.31 7.80
N GLN A 108 -15.97 13.39 7.15
CA GLN A 108 -16.39 13.37 5.76
C GLN A 108 -15.18 13.14 4.83
N ILE A 109 -15.28 12.14 3.97
CA ILE A 109 -14.25 11.79 2.98
C ILE A 109 -14.57 12.50 1.66
N CYS A 110 -13.62 13.26 1.12
CA CYS A 110 -13.70 13.84 -0.21
C CYS A 110 -13.48 12.77 -1.27
N THR A 111 -12.37 12.04 -1.14
CA THR A 111 -11.97 11.04 -2.13
C THR A 111 -11.16 9.92 -1.49
N CYS A 112 -11.17 8.76 -2.14
CA CYS A 112 -10.40 7.59 -1.74
C CYS A 112 -9.84 6.92 -2.99
N LYS A 113 -8.52 6.71 -3.04
CA LYS A 113 -7.82 6.05 -4.15
C LYS A 113 -7.08 4.83 -3.65
N VAL A 114 -7.46 3.65 -4.14
CA VAL A 114 -6.70 2.42 -3.88
C VAL A 114 -5.46 2.42 -4.76
N CYS A 115 -4.29 2.25 -4.16
CA CYS A 115 -3.00 2.27 -4.80
C CYS A 115 -2.32 0.90 -4.71
N GLY A 116 -1.65 0.48 -5.78
CA GLY A 116 -0.98 -0.82 -5.88
C GLY A 116 -1.52 -1.65 -7.04
N SER A 117 -0.73 -2.64 -7.47
CA SER A 117 -1.10 -3.50 -8.60
C SER A 117 -2.24 -4.43 -8.22
N VAL A 118 -3.11 -4.75 -9.19
CA VAL A 118 -4.19 -5.72 -9.00
C VAL A 118 -3.65 -7.10 -8.59
N SER A 119 -2.45 -7.43 -9.04
CA SER A 119 -1.77 -8.70 -8.75
C SER A 119 -1.16 -8.80 -7.34
N GLN A 120 -1.14 -7.71 -6.57
CA GLN A 120 -0.59 -7.72 -5.21
C GLN A 120 -1.67 -8.11 -4.18
N ASP A 121 -1.33 -9.06 -3.30
CA ASP A 121 -2.18 -9.49 -2.18
C ASP A 121 -2.44 -8.37 -1.16
N ARG A 122 -1.51 -7.41 -1.09
CA ARG A 122 -1.53 -6.26 -0.19
C ARG A 122 -1.47 -4.98 -1.00
N ARG A 123 -2.37 -4.05 -0.71
CA ARG A 123 -2.43 -2.74 -1.37
C ARG A 123 -2.52 -1.63 -0.33
N ASN A 124 -2.39 -0.40 -0.81
CA ASN A 124 -2.53 0.79 0.01
C ASN A 124 -3.77 1.57 -0.44
N ALA A 125 -4.23 2.49 0.39
CA ALA A 125 -5.24 3.46 -0.01
C ALA A 125 -4.82 4.86 0.42
N LEU A 126 -5.11 5.84 -0.43
CA LEU A 126 -5.00 7.26 -0.13
C LEU A 126 -6.41 7.77 0.12
N ILE A 127 -6.65 8.39 1.26
CA ILE A 127 -7.95 8.94 1.65
C ILE A 127 -7.77 10.42 1.93
N LYS A 128 -8.58 11.27 1.29
CA LYS A 128 -8.65 12.70 1.58
C LYS A 128 -9.88 12.99 2.41
N PHE A 129 -9.70 13.59 3.57
CA PHE A 129 -10.79 14.11 4.38
C PHE A 129 -11.08 15.57 4.02
N VAL A 130 -12.31 16.02 4.30
CA VAL A 130 -12.70 17.42 4.13
C VAL A 130 -11.88 18.33 5.04
N ASP A 131 -11.62 17.88 6.27
CA ASP A 131 -10.97 18.69 7.30
C ASP A 131 -9.80 17.97 7.98
N ARG A 132 -8.94 18.77 8.61
CA ARG A 132 -7.74 18.29 9.30
C ARG A 132 -8.05 17.57 10.61
N ALA A 133 -9.14 17.91 11.30
CA ALA A 133 -9.49 17.28 12.57
C ALA A 133 -9.84 15.80 12.34
N SER A 134 -10.51 15.49 11.22
CA SER A 134 -10.80 14.12 10.76
C SER A 134 -9.52 13.31 10.52
N VAL A 135 -8.49 13.91 9.92
CA VAL A 135 -7.18 13.27 9.78
C VAL A 135 -6.54 12.97 11.14
N GLU A 136 -6.55 13.93 12.06
CA GLU A 136 -5.99 13.72 13.39
C GLU A 136 -6.75 12.66 14.20
N ALA A 137 -8.08 12.60 14.06
CA ALA A 137 -8.91 11.57 14.66
C ALA A 137 -8.58 10.18 14.10
N CYS A 138 -8.46 10.07 12.77
CA CYS A 138 -8.07 8.84 12.08
C CYS A 138 -6.70 8.33 12.54
N LEU A 139 -5.70 9.22 12.62
CA LEU A 139 -4.32 8.86 13.05
C LEU A 139 -4.22 8.45 14.52
N ARG A 140 -5.09 8.98 15.39
CA ARG A 140 -5.13 8.62 16.81
C ARG A 140 -6.01 7.39 17.08
N SER A 141 -6.70 6.87 16.07
CA SER A 141 -7.60 5.74 16.23
C SER A 141 -6.84 4.50 16.67
N SER A 142 -7.33 3.87 17.73
CA SER A 142 -6.95 2.53 18.18
C SER A 142 -8.01 1.49 17.83
N VAL A 143 -9.02 1.87 17.04
CA VAL A 143 -10.09 0.98 16.63
C VAL A 143 -9.53 0.01 15.58
N PRO A 144 -9.74 -1.31 15.73
CA PRO A 144 -9.35 -2.24 14.70
C PRO A 144 -10.32 -2.13 13.50
N PHE A 145 -9.77 -2.30 12.32
CA PHE A 145 -10.45 -2.15 11.03
C PHE A 145 -10.63 -3.52 10.36
N PHE A 146 -11.66 -3.68 9.53
CA PHE A 146 -11.79 -4.83 8.63
C PHE A 146 -11.63 -6.21 9.31
N ASN A 147 -12.56 -6.60 10.19
CA ASN A 147 -12.54 -7.85 10.96
C ASN A 147 -11.35 -7.92 11.94
N ASP A 148 -11.30 -6.99 12.90
CA ASP A 148 -10.34 -6.97 14.01
C ASP A 148 -8.85 -6.83 13.61
N ARG A 149 -8.56 -6.13 12.51
CA ARG A 149 -7.18 -5.90 12.06
C ARG A 149 -6.73 -4.47 12.27
N PHE A 150 -5.53 -4.31 12.80
CA PHE A 150 -4.86 -3.02 12.80
C PHE A 150 -4.22 -2.78 11.43
N VAL A 151 -4.60 -1.67 10.79
CA VAL A 151 -3.92 -1.15 9.59
C VAL A 151 -3.05 0.03 10.00
N GLN A 152 -1.92 0.19 9.32
CA GLN A 152 -1.06 1.37 9.54
C GLN A 152 -1.65 2.54 8.77
N VAL A 153 -1.75 3.71 9.42
CA VAL A 153 -2.26 4.95 8.82
C VAL A 153 -1.24 6.07 9.06
N ASP A 154 -0.83 6.77 8.01
CA ASP A 154 0.09 7.91 8.08
C ASP A 154 -0.47 9.13 7.34
N ALA A 155 -0.16 10.35 7.81
CA ALA A 155 -0.47 11.58 7.07
C ALA A 155 0.46 11.74 5.86
N VAL A 156 -0.09 12.11 4.71
CA VAL A 156 0.71 12.48 3.53
C VAL A 156 1.34 13.86 3.77
N GLY A 157 2.64 14.02 3.49
CA GLY A 157 3.35 15.29 3.63
C GLY A 157 4.17 15.50 4.91
N ARG A 158 4.18 14.55 5.85
CA ARG A 158 5.10 14.59 7.02
C ARG A 158 6.52 14.08 6.75
N ALA A 159 6.89 13.85 5.49
CA ALA A 159 8.17 13.24 5.14
C ALA A 159 9.38 14.20 5.24
N ASP A 160 9.19 15.53 5.17
CA ASP A 160 10.31 16.48 5.00
C ASP A 160 10.49 17.54 6.10
N ALA A 161 9.74 17.47 7.21
CA ALA A 161 10.10 18.27 8.38
C ALA A 161 11.07 17.47 9.23
N GLU A 162 12.32 17.93 9.31
CA GLU A 162 13.39 17.50 10.22
C GLU A 162 12.89 17.40 11.67
N GLN A 163 12.20 16.31 12.01
CA GLN A 163 12.20 15.80 13.37
C GLN A 163 13.51 15.02 13.52
N PRO A 164 14.34 15.32 14.54
CA PRO A 164 15.45 14.44 14.88
C PRO A 164 14.82 13.07 15.10
N GLN A 165 15.12 12.10 14.21
CA GLN A 165 14.58 10.76 14.34
C GLN A 165 14.89 10.28 15.75
N PRO A 166 13.88 10.06 16.62
CA PRO A 166 14.17 9.37 17.85
C PRO A 166 14.64 7.98 17.42
N MET A 167 15.71 7.49 18.03
CA MET A 167 16.25 6.14 17.81
C MET A 167 15.24 4.99 18.11
N GLY A 168 13.95 5.30 18.26
CA GLY A 168 12.83 4.37 18.35
C GLY A 168 12.44 3.68 17.03
N SER A 169 12.95 4.08 15.85
CA SER A 169 12.57 3.42 14.58
C SER A 169 13.18 2.02 14.42
N ALA A 170 14.45 1.84 14.77
CA ALA A 170 15.10 0.52 14.70
C ALA A 170 14.56 -0.43 15.78
N LEU A 171 14.34 0.08 16.98
CA LEU A 171 13.83 -0.70 18.11
C LEU A 171 12.34 -1.05 17.93
N GLY A 172 11.54 -0.12 17.40
CA GLY A 172 10.15 -0.36 17.01
C GLY A 172 10.05 -1.39 15.88
N GLN A 173 10.85 -1.25 14.83
CA GLN A 173 10.90 -2.23 13.73
C GLN A 173 11.34 -3.61 14.20
N LEU A 174 12.35 -3.71 15.07
CA LEU A 174 12.82 -4.97 15.63
C LEU A 174 11.80 -5.58 16.60
N SER A 175 11.12 -4.76 17.40
CA SER A 175 10.03 -5.20 18.30
C SER A 175 8.85 -5.76 17.50
N THR A 176 8.42 -5.06 16.44
CA THR A 176 7.37 -5.54 15.54
C THR A 176 7.80 -6.83 14.84
N GLN A 177 9.03 -6.92 14.34
CA GLN A 177 9.55 -8.17 13.76
C GLN A 177 9.58 -9.32 14.78
N LEU A 178 9.99 -9.04 16.03
CA LEU A 178 10.00 -10.04 17.09
C LEU A 178 8.58 -10.51 17.42
N ASN A 179 7.61 -9.60 17.54
CA ASN A 179 6.21 -9.94 17.81
C ASN A 179 5.59 -10.78 16.69
N VAL A 180 5.81 -10.39 15.43
CA VAL A 180 5.34 -11.15 14.26
C VAL A 180 5.96 -12.55 14.23
N LYS A 181 7.29 -12.65 14.43
CA LYS A 181 8.00 -13.94 14.44
C LYS A 181 7.62 -14.81 15.64
N SER A 182 7.29 -14.21 16.79
CA SER A 182 6.85 -14.93 17.99
C SER A 182 5.43 -15.49 17.83
N ARG A 183 4.53 -14.72 17.21
CA ARG A 183 3.20 -15.21 16.82
C ARG A 183 3.29 -16.35 15.82
N GLN A 184 4.12 -16.18 14.78
CA GLN A 184 4.39 -17.25 13.82
C GLN A 184 4.93 -18.51 14.53
N LEU A 185 5.86 -18.37 15.48
CA LEU A 185 6.35 -19.52 16.24
C LEU A 185 5.23 -20.22 17.03
N ALA A 186 4.30 -19.46 17.63
CA ALA A 186 3.17 -20.03 18.37
C ALA A 186 2.23 -20.84 17.47
N GLU A 187 1.89 -20.31 16.29
CA GLU A 187 1.09 -21.02 15.28
C GLU A 187 1.78 -22.31 14.82
N TYR A 188 3.09 -22.27 14.63
CA TYR A 188 3.88 -23.44 14.23
C TYR A 188 3.95 -24.49 15.35
N ARG A 189 4.01 -24.08 16.62
CA ARG A 189 3.96 -25.01 17.77
C ARG A 189 2.60 -25.71 17.85
N GLU A 190 1.52 -25.01 17.57
CA GLU A 190 0.18 -25.61 17.57
C GLU A 190 0.04 -26.65 16.45
N ARG A 191 0.51 -26.30 15.24
CA ARG A 191 0.49 -27.22 14.10
C ARG A 191 1.35 -28.47 14.31
N LEU A 192 2.48 -28.34 15.01
CA LEU A 192 3.28 -29.49 15.46
C LEU A 192 2.52 -30.37 16.44
N ARG A 193 1.82 -29.77 17.40
CA ARG A 193 1.00 -30.51 18.37
C ARG A 193 -0.12 -31.27 17.65
N GLU A 194 -0.77 -30.67 16.66
CA GLU A 194 -1.79 -31.34 15.84
C GLU A 194 -1.22 -32.55 15.08
N ILE A 195 -0.04 -32.41 14.46
CA ILE A 195 0.63 -33.52 13.77
C ILE A 195 0.99 -34.63 14.76
N GLN A 196 1.50 -34.29 15.94
CA GLN A 196 1.82 -35.26 17.01
C GLN A 196 0.57 -35.99 17.50
N GLN A 197 -0.52 -35.28 17.77
CA GLN A 197 -1.80 -35.88 18.17
C GLN A 197 -2.35 -36.82 17.10
N ARG A 198 -2.21 -36.48 15.82
CA ARG A 198 -2.60 -37.37 14.72
C ARG A 198 -1.76 -38.63 14.68
N VAL A 199 -0.45 -38.52 14.92
CA VAL A 199 0.44 -39.69 15.01
C VAL A 199 0.05 -40.59 16.19
N GLU A 200 -0.21 -40.00 17.36
CA GLU A 200 -0.61 -40.74 18.58
C GLU A 200 -1.98 -41.41 18.43
N ALA A 201 -2.92 -40.76 17.74
CA ALA A 201 -4.24 -41.32 17.45
C ALA A 201 -4.24 -42.37 16.33
N THR A 202 -3.16 -42.46 15.54
CA THR A 202 -3.05 -43.43 14.45
C THR A 202 -2.70 -44.81 14.99
N ASN A 203 -3.42 -45.83 14.55
CA ASN A 203 -3.11 -47.21 14.92
C ASN A 203 -1.68 -47.58 14.47
N PRO A 204 -0.80 -48.10 15.35
CA PRO A 204 0.57 -48.46 15.01
C PRO A 204 0.70 -49.47 13.84
N ARG A 205 -0.36 -50.22 13.55
CA ARG A 205 -0.41 -51.18 12.44
C ARG A 205 -0.83 -50.56 11.11
N ASP A 206 -1.32 -49.32 11.12
CA ASP A 206 -1.69 -48.56 9.93
C ASP A 206 -0.48 -47.80 9.36
N THR A 207 0.37 -48.56 8.68
CA THR A 207 1.61 -48.07 8.08
C THR A 207 1.40 -46.97 7.04
N CYS A 208 0.23 -46.92 6.39
CA CYS A 208 -0.10 -45.92 5.39
C CYS A 208 -0.33 -44.55 6.05
N ASN A 209 -1.17 -44.51 7.09
CA ASN A 209 -1.45 -43.28 7.82
C ASN A 209 -0.23 -42.75 8.60
N LEU A 210 0.58 -43.64 9.15
CA LEU A 210 1.86 -43.26 9.78
C LEU A 210 2.82 -42.62 8.77
N LYS A 211 2.96 -43.21 7.58
CA LYS A 211 3.79 -42.65 6.49
C LYS A 211 3.27 -41.29 6.04
N HIS A 212 1.95 -41.11 5.96
CA HIS A 212 1.35 -39.82 5.61
C HIS A 212 1.62 -38.74 6.66
N CYS A 213 1.48 -39.07 7.96
CA CYS A 213 1.81 -38.14 9.04
C CYS A 213 3.30 -37.74 9.05
N TYR A 214 4.20 -38.68 8.72
CA TYR A 214 5.63 -38.43 8.61
C TYR A 214 5.96 -37.48 7.44
N LEU A 215 5.32 -37.65 6.28
CA LEU A 215 5.48 -36.73 5.15
C LEU A 215 4.97 -35.32 5.49
N LEU A 216 3.81 -35.21 6.13
CA LEU A 216 3.29 -33.93 6.62
C LEU A 216 4.25 -33.23 7.60
N TYR A 217 4.86 -34.00 8.49
CA TYR A 217 5.89 -33.48 9.40
C TYR A 217 7.13 -33.00 8.64
N GLN A 218 7.59 -33.75 7.64
CA GLN A 218 8.77 -33.40 6.85
C GLN A 218 8.55 -32.11 6.02
N ASP A 219 7.40 -32.00 5.34
CA ASP A 219 7.02 -30.81 4.58
C ASP A 219 6.91 -29.58 5.49
N PHE A 220 6.33 -29.78 6.68
CA PHE A 220 6.24 -28.74 7.70
C PHE A 220 7.62 -28.26 8.18
N MET A 221 8.55 -29.19 8.43
CA MET A 221 9.93 -28.85 8.84
C MET A 221 10.69 -28.08 7.75
N GLN A 222 10.51 -28.44 6.47
CA GLN A 222 11.07 -27.68 5.36
C GLN A 222 10.50 -26.26 5.27
N GLU A 223 9.18 -26.10 5.48
CA GLU A 223 8.54 -24.78 5.53
C GLU A 223 9.07 -23.93 6.70
N PHE A 224 9.27 -24.56 7.86
CA PHE A 224 9.81 -23.93 9.07
C PHE A 224 11.25 -23.42 8.88
N GLU A 225 12.10 -24.22 8.24
CA GLU A 225 13.47 -23.84 7.87
C GLU A 225 13.48 -22.71 6.84
N LYS A 226 12.67 -22.81 5.79
CA LYS A 226 12.56 -21.80 4.71
C LYS A 226 12.14 -20.43 5.26
N LYS A 227 11.27 -20.39 6.27
CA LYS A 227 10.82 -19.14 6.92
C LYS A 227 11.76 -18.62 8.02
N GLN A 228 12.90 -19.30 8.24
CA GLN A 228 13.92 -18.96 9.23
C GLN A 228 13.36 -18.81 10.66
N LEU A 229 12.39 -19.64 11.05
CA LEU A 229 11.74 -19.58 12.36
C LEU A 229 12.50 -20.36 13.45
N THR A 230 13.79 -20.64 13.23
CA THR A 230 14.60 -21.42 14.18
C THR A 230 14.72 -20.69 15.53
N PRO A 231 14.67 -21.42 16.67
CA PRO A 231 14.87 -20.84 18.00
C PRO A 231 16.15 -20.01 18.11
N VAL A 232 17.23 -20.45 17.47
CA VAL A 232 18.53 -19.76 17.42
C VAL A 232 18.41 -18.34 16.83
N LEU A 233 17.59 -18.16 15.80
CA LEU A 233 17.41 -16.87 15.14
C LEU A 233 16.56 -15.91 15.99
N LEU A 234 15.55 -16.44 16.71
CA LEU A 234 14.76 -15.69 17.68
C LEU A 234 15.62 -15.23 18.86
N TYR A 235 16.45 -16.10 19.43
CA TYR A 235 17.41 -15.72 20.48
C TYR A 235 18.40 -14.66 19.99
N ARG A 236 18.88 -14.74 18.74
CA ARG A 236 19.74 -13.68 18.16
C ARG A 236 19.01 -12.35 18.02
N LEU A 237 17.75 -12.35 17.59
CA LEU A 237 16.93 -11.13 17.49
C LEU A 237 16.64 -10.53 18.87
N GLN A 238 16.33 -11.37 19.85
CA GLN A 238 16.09 -10.96 21.23
C GLN A 238 17.36 -10.39 21.88
N ASN A 239 18.52 -11.03 21.68
CA ASN A 239 19.80 -10.50 22.16
C ASN A 239 20.14 -9.17 21.50
N LYS A 240 19.94 -9.04 20.17
CA LYS A 240 20.13 -7.74 19.47
C LYS A 240 19.22 -6.65 20.02
N LEU A 241 17.97 -6.97 20.33
CA LEU A 241 17.02 -6.04 20.97
C LEU A 241 17.48 -5.64 22.36
N GLN A 242 17.97 -6.57 23.16
CA GLN A 242 18.48 -6.32 24.50
C GLN A 242 19.73 -5.42 24.46
N THR A 243 20.69 -5.72 23.58
CA THR A 243 21.89 -4.90 23.39
C THR A 243 21.55 -3.48 22.93
N LEU A 244 20.55 -3.32 22.05
CA LEU A 244 20.07 -2.00 21.60
C LEU A 244 19.33 -1.21 22.69
N LYS A 245 18.69 -1.90 23.65
CA LYS A 245 18.07 -1.27 24.83
C LYS A 245 19.13 -0.79 25.82
N GLU A 246 20.21 -1.55 25.97
CA GLU A 246 21.26 -1.29 26.96
C GLU A 246 22.30 -0.26 26.47
N ASP A 247 22.66 -0.27 25.18
CA ASP A 247 23.55 0.75 24.59
C ASP A 247 23.10 1.17 23.17
N PRO A 248 22.29 2.24 23.07
CA PRO A 248 21.79 2.75 21.80
C PRO A 248 22.87 3.27 20.83
N LYS A 249 24.10 3.53 21.31
CA LYS A 249 25.17 4.19 20.53
C LYS A 249 26.05 3.23 19.72
N MET A 250 25.98 1.92 19.98
CA MET A 250 26.83 0.92 19.29
C MET A 250 26.35 0.53 17.88
N TYR A 251 25.17 0.95 17.44
CA TYR A 251 24.63 0.55 16.14
C TYR A 251 25.08 1.47 14.99
N VAL A 252 26.37 1.45 14.68
CA VAL A 252 26.89 2.04 13.44
C VAL A 252 26.61 1.04 12.30
N LYS A 253 25.67 1.37 11.41
CA LYS A 253 25.43 0.58 10.18
C LYS A 253 26.78 0.36 9.47
N PRO A 254 27.15 -0.89 9.14
CA PRO A 254 28.36 -1.12 8.36
C PRO A 254 28.22 -0.38 7.02
N LYS A 255 29.14 0.56 6.78
CA LYS A 255 29.27 1.28 5.51
C LYS A 255 29.47 0.21 4.42
N LYS A 256 28.48 0.03 3.53
CA LYS A 256 28.65 -0.86 2.37
C LYS A 256 29.79 -0.29 1.53
N ALA A 257 30.91 -0.99 1.48
CA ALA A 257 32.01 -0.66 0.60
C ALA A 257 31.49 -0.72 -0.84
N SER A 258 31.48 0.43 -1.52
CA SER A 258 31.20 0.52 -2.94
C SER A 258 32.28 -0.24 -3.70
N VAL A 259 31.93 -1.40 -4.26
CA VAL A 259 32.79 -2.13 -5.19
C VAL A 259 32.84 -1.33 -6.48
N SER A 260 33.79 -0.40 -6.56
CA SER A 260 34.14 0.29 -7.80
C SER A 260 34.88 -0.70 -8.69
N LYS A 261 34.16 -1.37 -9.60
CA LYS A 261 34.76 -2.11 -10.71
C LYS A 261 35.37 -1.10 -11.68
N ARG A 262 36.66 -0.82 -11.54
CA ARG A 262 37.46 -0.24 -12.63
C ARG A 262 37.58 -1.30 -13.73
N LEU A 263 36.97 -1.02 -14.88
CA LEU A 263 37.39 -1.61 -16.15
C LEU A 263 38.88 -1.29 -16.35
N LYS A 264 39.69 -2.30 -16.64
CA LYS A 264 40.96 -2.12 -17.33
C LYS A 264 40.75 -2.53 -18.79
N THR A 265 41.23 -1.65 -19.65
CA THR A 265 41.57 -1.77 -21.07
C THR A 265 42.08 -3.14 -21.48
#